data_AF-A0A9E1P8V1-F1
#
_entry.id   AF-A0A9E1P8V1-F1
#
_cell.length_a   1.000
_cell.length_b   1.000
_cell.length_c   1.000
_cell.angle_alpha   90.00
_cell.angle_beta   90.00
_cell.angle_gamma   90.00
#
_symmetry.space_group_name_H-M   'P 1'
#
loop_
_entity.id
_entity.type
_entity.pdbx_description
1 polymer ?
#
loop_
_entity_poly.entity_id
_entity_poly.type
_entity_poly.pdbx_seq_one_letter_code
_entity_poly.pdbx_strand_id
1 'polypeptide(L)'
;MTTFGIWASLYVGSVVVLMFQIAGERVTIAAVVGSCFLAMAVYVLHRISPEVHEAIQPRHRQAIQKRKTMLFLFGLASIVACGMLYMVKPILLLLLPIGCIAVTLYGRKTVCYPIRNIIFLKSIAVGISIAGLGWILIHTPWPPVGAIGIAVIISADALLCDIQDVQYDKGCGCITLPARTTESTTWLIASAMNIIGACFLWFVGESIVGWIALLIFPILFIVRKYDLRMFVDLRLPLVAVILWLL
;
A
#
# COMPACT_ATOMS: atom_id res chain seq x y z
N MET A 1 -16.31 6.10 1.43
CA MET A 1 -14.85 6.09 1.20
C MET A 1 -14.51 6.49 -0.23
N THR A 2 -13.51 7.37 -0.39
CA THR A 2 -13.22 8.11 -1.63
C THR A 2 -12.77 7.22 -2.78
N THR A 3 -13.38 7.40 -3.95
CA THR A 3 -13.04 6.73 -5.21
C THR A 3 -11.69 7.15 -5.80
N PHE A 4 -11.16 8.30 -5.35
CA PHE A 4 -10.03 8.99 -5.97
C PHE A 4 -8.64 8.55 -5.52
N GLY A 5 -8.51 7.60 -4.60
CA GLY A 5 -7.20 7.08 -4.18
C GLY A 5 -6.40 8.00 -3.25
N ILE A 6 -7.01 9.04 -2.67
CA ILE A 6 -6.35 9.99 -1.77
C ILE A 6 -5.69 9.28 -0.58
N TRP A 7 -6.41 8.37 0.08
CA TRP A 7 -5.87 7.61 1.22
C TRP A 7 -4.69 6.72 0.84
N ALA A 8 -4.76 6.05 -0.31
CA ALA A 8 -3.66 5.25 -0.82
C ALA A 8 -2.43 6.12 -1.15
N SER A 9 -2.65 7.31 -1.71
CA SER A 9 -1.59 8.29 -1.96
C SER A 9 -0.92 8.73 -0.66
N LEU A 10 -1.69 9.13 0.34
CA LEU A 10 -1.16 9.57 1.64
C LEU A 10 -0.38 8.46 2.34
N TYR A 11 -0.92 7.24 2.33
CA TYR A 11 -0.26 6.08 2.89
C TYR A 11 1.10 5.82 2.22
N VAL A 12 1.15 5.72 0.88
CA VAL A 12 2.41 5.48 0.16
C VAL A 12 3.41 6.61 0.36
N GLY A 13 2.96 7.88 0.29
CA GLY A 13 3.82 9.03 0.57
C GLY A 13 4.42 8.99 1.97
N SER A 14 3.62 8.62 2.98
CA SER A 14 4.10 8.49 4.36
C SER A 14 5.13 7.38 4.53
N VAL A 15 5.00 6.27 3.80
CA VAL A 15 6.02 5.21 3.79
C VAL A 15 7.32 5.75 3.22
N VAL A 16 7.28 6.49 2.10
CA VAL A 16 8.49 7.09 1.53
C VAL A 16 9.14 8.06 2.51
N VAL A 17 8.36 8.91 3.19
CA VAL A 17 8.85 9.80 4.25
C VAL A 17 9.52 9.00 5.38
N LEU A 18 8.86 7.96 5.89
CA LEU A 18 9.41 7.09 6.94
C LEU A 18 10.72 6.46 6.51
N MET A 19 10.80 5.99 5.27
CA MET A 19 12.01 5.37 4.75
C MET A 19 13.18 6.38 4.67
N PHE A 20 12.95 7.63 4.25
CA PHE A 20 13.95 8.69 4.34
C PHE A 20 14.37 8.96 5.80
N GLN A 21 13.41 9.05 6.73
CA GLN A 21 13.69 9.31 8.14
C GLN A 21 14.50 8.17 8.79
N ILE A 22 14.16 6.90 8.53
CA ILE A 22 14.89 5.75 9.06
C ILE A 22 16.30 5.67 8.46
N ALA A 23 16.45 6.01 7.16
CA ALA A 23 17.76 6.09 6.52
C ALA A 23 18.61 7.28 7.00
N GLY A 24 18.06 8.18 7.82
CA GLY A 24 18.73 9.41 8.25
C GLY A 24 18.95 10.42 7.12
N GLU A 25 18.21 10.30 6.01
CA GLU A 25 18.32 11.17 4.86
C GLU A 25 17.32 12.33 4.91
N ARG A 26 17.65 13.42 4.22
CA ARG A 26 16.72 14.52 4.01
C ARG A 26 15.58 14.08 3.10
N VAL A 27 14.35 14.30 3.54
CA VAL A 27 13.15 13.99 2.75
C VAL A 27 13.15 14.78 1.45
N THR A 28 13.16 14.06 0.33
CA THR A 28 13.06 14.67 -1.00
C THR A 28 11.60 14.87 -1.37
N ILE A 29 11.15 16.14 -1.43
CA ILE A 29 9.75 16.49 -1.75
C ILE A 29 9.32 15.87 -3.08
N ALA A 30 10.18 15.89 -4.10
CA ALA A 30 9.89 15.28 -5.40
C ALA A 30 9.65 13.76 -5.30
N ALA A 31 10.41 13.04 -4.46
CA ALA A 31 10.21 11.60 -4.25
C ALA A 31 8.87 11.31 -3.53
N VAL A 32 8.51 12.12 -2.53
CA VAL A 32 7.25 11.99 -1.78
C VAL A 32 6.05 12.33 -2.66
N VAL A 33 6.06 13.48 -3.33
CA VAL A 33 4.97 13.89 -4.21
C VAL A 33 4.86 12.93 -5.41
N GLY A 34 5.98 12.54 -6.01
CA GLY A 34 6.02 11.59 -7.10
C GLY A 34 5.42 10.23 -6.73
N SER A 35 5.77 9.68 -5.56
CA SER A 35 5.22 8.42 -5.06
C SER A 35 3.73 8.51 -4.69
N CYS A 36 3.29 9.61 -4.07
CA CYS A 36 1.87 9.91 -3.83
C CYS A 36 1.04 9.83 -5.11
N PHE A 37 1.43 10.60 -6.13
CA PHE A 37 0.69 10.66 -7.38
C PHE A 37 0.81 9.36 -8.20
N LEU A 38 1.93 8.65 -8.12
CA LEU A 38 2.08 7.32 -8.71
C LEU A 38 1.09 6.33 -8.08
N ALA A 39 1.01 6.28 -6.75
CA ALA A 39 0.07 5.44 -6.03
C ALA A 39 -1.38 5.80 -6.38
N MET A 40 -1.70 7.09 -6.48
CA MET A 40 -3.01 7.57 -6.89
C MET A 40 -3.36 7.10 -8.32
N ALA A 41 -2.44 7.25 -9.28
CA ALA A 41 -2.65 6.82 -10.66
C ALA A 41 -2.91 5.29 -10.72
N VAL A 42 -2.03 4.50 -10.13
CA VAL A 42 -2.13 3.03 -10.09
C VAL A 42 -3.43 2.59 -9.39
N TYR A 43 -3.82 3.26 -8.30
CA TYR A 43 -5.06 2.97 -7.59
C TYR A 43 -6.30 3.28 -8.43
N VAL A 44 -6.35 4.45 -9.08
CA VAL A 44 -7.45 4.85 -9.95
C VAL A 44 -7.61 3.83 -11.09
N LEU A 45 -6.50 3.43 -11.72
CA LEU A 45 -6.51 2.40 -12.76
C LEU A 45 -7.04 1.07 -12.23
N HIS A 46 -6.58 0.63 -11.05
CA HIS A 46 -7.05 -0.60 -10.41
C HIS A 46 -8.55 -0.55 -10.06
N ARG A 47 -9.12 0.63 -9.80
CA ARG A 47 -10.55 0.76 -9.50
C ARG A 47 -11.45 0.68 -10.73
N ILE A 48 -10.94 1.07 -11.91
CA ILE A 48 -11.69 1.08 -13.17
C ILE A 48 -11.40 -0.12 -14.08
N SER A 49 -10.39 -0.92 -13.76
CA SER A 49 -9.97 -2.09 -14.55
C SER A 49 -10.88 -3.33 -14.46
N PRO A 50 -11.60 -3.62 -13.33
CA PRO A 50 -12.42 -4.82 -13.24
C PRO A 50 -13.62 -4.80 -14.19
N GLU A 51 -14.00 -5.96 -14.73
CA GLU A 51 -15.25 -6.14 -15.47
C GLU A 51 -16.45 -6.07 -14.53
N VAL A 52 -17.55 -5.49 -15.00
CA VAL A 52 -18.74 -5.26 -14.17
C VAL A 52 -19.42 -6.59 -13.84
N HIS A 53 -19.43 -6.96 -12.55
CA HIS A 53 -20.13 -8.13 -12.02
C HIS A 53 -21.04 -7.74 -10.85
N GLU A 54 -22.03 -8.58 -10.55
CA GLU A 54 -23.06 -8.29 -9.52
C GLU A 54 -22.46 -8.08 -8.11
N ALA A 55 -21.35 -8.76 -7.80
CA ALA A 55 -20.66 -8.70 -6.51
C ALA A 55 -19.70 -7.49 -6.34
N ILE A 56 -19.75 -6.49 -7.22
CA ILE A 56 -18.87 -5.33 -7.15
C ILE A 56 -19.21 -4.43 -5.95
N GLN A 57 -18.20 -4.08 -5.16
CA GLN A 57 -18.32 -3.10 -4.07
C GLN A 57 -18.81 -1.74 -4.59
N PRO A 58 -19.63 -1.00 -3.81
CA PRO A 58 -20.19 0.28 -4.23
C PRO A 58 -19.17 1.29 -4.79
N ARG A 59 -17.97 1.34 -4.20
CA ARG A 59 -16.87 2.23 -4.63
C ARG A 59 -16.32 1.91 -6.02
N HIS A 60 -16.21 0.63 -6.37
CA HIS A 60 -15.79 0.21 -7.72
C HIS A 60 -16.89 0.53 -8.73
N ARG A 61 -18.16 0.30 -8.37
CA ARG A 61 -19.31 0.66 -9.21
C ARG A 61 -19.33 2.17 -9.51
N GLN A 62 -19.11 3.01 -8.51
CA GLN A 62 -19.00 4.46 -8.68
C GLN A 62 -17.81 4.86 -9.58
N ALA A 63 -16.65 4.23 -9.41
CA ALA A 63 -15.47 4.51 -10.25
C ALA A 63 -15.72 4.16 -11.72
N ILE A 64 -16.36 3.02 -11.99
CA ILE A 64 -16.68 2.56 -13.34
C ILE A 64 -17.76 3.46 -13.98
N GLN A 65 -18.79 3.87 -13.22
CA GLN A 65 -19.79 4.84 -13.71
C GLN A 65 -19.15 6.18 -14.11
N LYS A 66 -18.11 6.60 -13.40
CA LYS A 66 -17.34 7.83 -13.66
C LYS A 66 -16.04 7.58 -14.45
N ARG A 67 -15.99 6.52 -15.26
CA ARG A 67 -14.74 6.07 -15.93
C ARG A 67 -14.00 7.17 -16.68
N LYS A 68 -14.70 8.05 -17.41
CA LYS A 68 -14.06 9.17 -18.13
C LYS A 68 -13.35 10.13 -17.17
N THR A 69 -14.01 10.53 -16.09
CA THR A 69 -13.42 11.37 -15.04
C THR A 69 -12.25 10.66 -14.36
N MET A 70 -12.37 9.37 -14.07
CA MET A 70 -11.30 8.59 -13.46
C MET A 70 -10.08 8.48 -14.39
N LEU A 71 -10.26 8.25 -15.69
CA LEU A 71 -9.18 8.22 -16.66
C LEU A 71 -8.49 9.60 -16.80
N PHE A 72 -9.25 10.68 -16.74
CA PHE A 72 -8.68 12.03 -16.70
C PHE A 72 -7.81 12.23 -15.46
N LEU A 73 -8.30 11.84 -14.27
CA LEU A 73 -7.52 11.90 -13.02
C LEU A 73 -6.29 11.00 -13.06
N PHE A 74 -6.39 9.82 -13.65
CA PHE A 74 -5.24 8.95 -13.90
C PHE A 74 -4.18 9.65 -14.76
N GLY A 75 -4.59 10.29 -15.85
CA GLY A 75 -3.68 11.05 -16.73
C GLY A 75 -2.99 12.19 -16.00
N LEU A 76 -3.76 13.02 -15.27
CA LEU A 76 -3.22 14.13 -14.50
C LEU A 76 -2.24 13.66 -13.42
N ALA A 77 -2.61 12.62 -12.66
CA ALA A 77 -1.75 12.05 -11.64
C ALA A 77 -0.47 11.46 -12.23
N SER A 78 -0.58 10.79 -13.37
CA SER A 78 0.56 10.21 -14.09
C SER A 78 1.56 11.28 -14.54
N ILE A 79 1.07 12.41 -15.07
CA ILE A 79 1.93 13.54 -15.48
C ILE A 79 2.71 14.09 -14.29
N VAL A 80 2.02 14.35 -13.17
CA VAL A 80 2.67 14.86 -11.96
C VAL A 80 3.67 13.85 -11.40
N ALA A 81 3.30 12.57 -11.33
CA ALA A 81 4.17 11.50 -10.87
C ALA A 81 5.44 11.40 -11.72
N CYS A 82 5.30 11.36 -13.05
CA CYS A 82 6.43 11.31 -13.97
C CYS A 82 7.34 12.53 -13.86
N GLY A 83 6.76 13.75 -13.82
CA GLY A 83 7.54 14.98 -13.67
C GLY A 83 8.37 14.98 -12.39
N MET A 84 7.76 14.63 -11.26
CA MET A 84 8.45 14.60 -9.96
C MET A 84 9.48 13.47 -9.87
N LEU A 85 9.18 12.28 -10.38
CA LEU A 85 10.13 11.15 -10.38
C LEU A 85 11.31 11.38 -11.34
N TYR A 86 11.09 12.07 -12.46
CA TYR A 86 12.16 12.47 -13.37
C TYR A 86 13.17 13.39 -12.69
N MET A 87 12.71 14.32 -11.84
CA MET A 87 13.59 15.19 -11.04
C MET A 87 14.43 14.42 -10.02
N VAL A 88 14.00 13.23 -9.59
CA VAL A 88 14.77 12.36 -8.70
C VAL A 88 15.80 11.57 -9.51
N LYS A 89 15.33 10.71 -10.44
CA LYS A 89 16.16 9.96 -11.40
C LYS A 89 15.32 9.61 -12.65
N PRO A 90 15.81 9.87 -13.88
CA PRO A 90 15.04 9.61 -15.10
C PRO A 90 14.52 8.17 -15.26
N ILE A 91 15.27 7.17 -14.78
CA ILE A 91 14.88 5.76 -14.85
C ILE A 91 13.60 5.43 -14.06
N LEU A 92 13.25 6.25 -13.07
CA LEU A 92 12.04 6.07 -12.25
C LEU A 92 10.75 6.31 -13.04
N LEU A 93 10.83 6.91 -14.23
CA LEU A 93 9.70 7.01 -15.15
C LEU A 93 9.13 5.63 -15.52
N LEU A 94 9.96 4.58 -15.48
CA LEU A 94 9.54 3.20 -15.76
C LEU A 94 8.59 2.63 -14.69
N LEU A 95 8.52 3.23 -13.50
CA LEU A 95 7.63 2.77 -12.43
C LEU A 95 6.15 2.89 -12.81
N LEU A 96 5.78 3.89 -13.61
CA LEU A 96 4.40 4.07 -14.08
C LEU A 96 3.96 2.91 -15.01
N PRO A 97 4.64 2.62 -16.14
CA PRO A 97 4.25 1.50 -17.00
C PRO A 97 4.35 0.16 -16.26
N ILE A 98 5.34 -0.05 -15.39
CA ILE A 98 5.43 -1.26 -14.55
C ILE A 98 4.20 -1.38 -13.66
N GLY A 99 3.79 -0.32 -12.97
CA GLY A 99 2.60 -0.29 -12.12
C GLY A 99 1.31 -0.57 -12.90
N CYS A 100 1.16 0.00 -14.10
CA CYS A 100 0.03 -0.25 -14.99
C CYS A 100 -0.04 -1.72 -15.44
N ILE A 101 1.10 -2.29 -15.83
CA ILE A 101 1.20 -3.71 -16.20
C ILE A 101 0.86 -4.58 -14.99
N ALA A 102 1.45 -4.30 -13.83
CA ALA A 102 1.21 -5.04 -12.60
C ALA A 102 -0.27 -5.04 -12.21
N VAL A 103 -0.95 -3.89 -12.22
CA VAL A 103 -2.40 -3.82 -11.94
C VAL A 103 -3.23 -4.59 -12.96
N THR A 104 -2.85 -4.55 -14.24
CA THR A 104 -3.58 -5.24 -15.31
C THR A 104 -3.42 -6.75 -15.19
N LEU A 105 -2.21 -7.23 -14.92
CA LEU A 105 -1.91 -8.65 -14.69
C LEU A 105 -2.53 -9.15 -13.38
N TYR A 106 -2.56 -8.30 -12.35
CA TYR A 106 -3.09 -8.62 -11.03
C TYR A 106 -4.63 -8.65 -11.00
N GLY A 107 -5.28 -7.74 -11.73
CA GLY A 107 -6.73 -7.53 -11.68
C GLY A 107 -7.55 -8.38 -12.65
N ARG A 108 -6.92 -9.10 -13.60
CA ARG A 108 -7.61 -9.92 -14.60
C ARG A 108 -7.39 -11.40 -14.34
N LYS A 109 -8.37 -12.24 -14.69
CA LYS A 109 -8.14 -13.69 -14.88
C LYS A 109 -7.12 -13.83 -16.01
N THR A 110 -5.86 -13.95 -15.67
CA THR A 110 -4.82 -14.36 -16.61
C THR A 110 -5.01 -15.83 -17.00
N VAL A 111 -4.52 -16.19 -18.18
CA VAL A 111 -4.75 -17.44 -18.92
C VAL A 111 -4.41 -18.71 -18.11
N CYS A 112 -3.54 -18.60 -17.10
CA CYS A 112 -3.24 -19.65 -16.14
C CYS A 112 -3.62 -19.11 -14.75
N TYR A 113 -4.53 -19.79 -14.04
CA TYR A 113 -4.99 -19.56 -12.65
C TYR A 113 -4.64 -18.21 -12.00
N PRO A 114 -5.61 -17.41 -11.52
CA PRO A 114 -5.29 -16.09 -10.96
C PRO A 114 -4.25 -16.23 -9.84
N ILE A 115 -3.08 -15.62 -10.05
CA ILE A 115 -1.95 -15.58 -9.10
C ILE A 115 -2.41 -15.15 -7.69
N ARG A 116 -3.50 -14.38 -7.65
CA ARG A 116 -4.26 -13.93 -6.48
C ARG A 116 -4.89 -15.04 -5.63
N ASN A 117 -4.85 -16.31 -6.06
CA ASN A 117 -5.26 -17.48 -5.26
C ASN A 117 -4.18 -17.99 -4.31
N ILE A 118 -2.95 -17.47 -4.38
CA ILE A 118 -1.96 -17.69 -3.34
C ILE A 118 -2.34 -16.80 -2.15
N ILE A 119 -2.72 -17.46 -1.05
CA ILE A 119 -3.44 -16.89 0.11
C ILE A 119 -2.82 -15.59 0.66
N PHE A 120 -1.49 -15.52 0.73
CA PHE A 120 -0.75 -14.37 1.27
C PHE A 120 -0.18 -13.43 0.20
N LEU A 121 -0.20 -13.84 -1.07
CA LEU A 121 0.55 -13.15 -2.10
C LEU A 121 0.02 -11.73 -2.36
N LYS A 122 -1.29 -11.51 -2.20
CA LYS A 122 -1.90 -10.17 -2.30
C LYS A 122 -1.24 -9.20 -1.32
N SER A 123 -1.29 -9.49 -0.03
CA SER A 123 -0.84 -8.58 1.01
C SER A 123 0.70 -8.43 0.97
N ILE A 124 1.43 -9.52 0.72
CA ILE A 124 2.89 -9.50 0.57
C ILE A 124 3.33 -8.68 -0.65
N ALA A 125 2.66 -8.85 -1.81
CA ALA A 125 3.01 -8.09 -3.00
C ALA A 125 2.80 -6.59 -2.81
N VAL A 126 1.75 -6.17 -2.09
CA VAL A 126 1.52 -4.76 -1.73
C VAL A 126 2.66 -4.25 -0.85
N GLY A 127 3.01 -4.99 0.21
CA GLY A 127 4.11 -4.62 1.10
C GLY A 127 5.45 -4.48 0.40
N ILE A 128 5.83 -5.46 -0.41
CA ILE A 128 7.08 -5.44 -1.19
C ILE A 128 7.06 -4.30 -2.20
N SER A 129 5.94 -4.05 -2.88
CA SER A 129 5.86 -2.99 -3.89
C SER A 129 6.03 -1.60 -3.29
N ILE A 130 5.37 -1.33 -2.15
CA ILE A 130 5.44 0.00 -1.50
C ILE A 130 6.80 0.19 -0.82
N ALA A 131 7.31 -0.81 -0.09
CA ALA A 131 8.63 -0.73 0.53
C ALA A 131 9.75 -0.67 -0.52
N GLY A 132 9.64 -1.44 -1.60
CA GLY A 132 10.57 -1.42 -2.73
C GLY A 132 10.60 -0.08 -3.45
N LEU A 133 9.44 0.57 -3.60
CA LEU A 133 9.38 1.95 -4.11
C LEU A 133 10.19 2.90 -3.24
N GLY A 134 9.93 2.94 -1.93
CA GLY A 134 10.68 3.81 -1.02
C GLY A 134 12.17 3.47 -1.00
N TRP A 135 12.51 2.18 -1.09
CA TRP A 135 13.90 1.71 -1.13
C TRP A 135 14.67 2.25 -2.33
N ILE A 136 14.09 2.17 -3.52
CA ILE A 136 14.70 2.64 -4.77
C ILE A 136 14.86 4.18 -4.78
N LEU A 137 14.00 4.88 -4.03
CA LEU A 137 14.02 6.34 -3.92
C LEU A 137 15.07 6.87 -2.93
N ILE A 138 15.52 6.06 -1.97
CA ILE A 138 16.64 6.41 -1.09
C ILE A 138 17.94 6.42 -1.91
N HIS A 139 18.79 7.43 -1.69
CA HIS A 139 20.01 7.59 -2.49
C HIS A 139 21.20 6.81 -1.92
N THR A 140 21.23 6.58 -0.62
CA THR A 140 22.29 5.84 0.07
C THR A 140 22.05 4.33 0.08
N PRO A 141 23.12 3.52 0.08
CA PRO A 141 23.03 2.10 0.36
C PRO A 141 22.49 1.89 1.78
N TRP A 142 21.21 1.53 1.89
CA TRP A 142 20.57 1.21 3.15
C TRP A 142 20.61 -0.33 3.38
N PRO A 143 20.53 -0.88 4.61
CA PRO A 143 20.54 -2.33 4.87
C PRO A 143 19.20 -2.99 4.49
N PRO A 144 19.17 -4.01 3.60
CA PRO A 144 17.93 -4.59 3.06
C PRO A 144 16.90 -4.99 4.12
N VAL A 145 17.40 -5.33 5.30
CA VAL A 145 16.62 -5.65 6.50
C VAL A 145 15.58 -4.57 6.84
N GLY A 146 15.90 -3.29 6.64
CA GLY A 146 14.97 -2.19 6.92
C GLY A 146 13.80 -2.14 5.95
N ALA A 147 14.05 -2.32 4.65
CA ALA A 147 12.98 -2.49 3.65
C ALA A 147 12.11 -3.69 3.98
N ILE A 148 12.73 -4.80 4.37
CA ILE A 148 12.02 -6.03 4.71
C ILE A 148 11.10 -5.77 5.91
N GLY A 149 11.59 -5.09 6.95
CA GLY A 149 10.80 -4.70 8.11
C GLY A 149 9.56 -3.87 7.73
N ILE A 150 9.76 -2.82 6.93
CA ILE A 150 8.66 -1.97 6.41
C ILE A 150 7.71 -2.76 5.51
N ALA A 151 8.22 -3.63 4.63
CA ALA A 151 7.42 -4.48 3.77
C ALA A 151 6.51 -5.40 4.58
N VAL A 152 7.02 -5.99 5.67
CA VAL A 152 6.25 -6.87 6.55
C VAL A 152 5.15 -6.08 7.27
N ILE A 153 5.45 -4.87 7.80
CA ILE A 153 4.44 -4.00 8.45
C ILE A 153 3.33 -3.63 7.47
N ILE A 154 3.69 -3.19 6.25
CA ILE A 154 2.71 -2.83 5.22
C ILE A 154 1.90 -4.05 4.77
N SER A 155 2.53 -5.23 4.71
CA SER A 155 1.83 -6.47 4.38
C SER A 155 0.78 -6.83 5.44
N ALA A 156 1.06 -6.54 6.71
CA ALA A 156 0.10 -6.72 7.79
C ALA A 156 -1.07 -5.73 7.68
N ASP A 157 -0.80 -4.47 7.36
CA ASP A 157 -1.84 -3.45 7.11
C ASP A 157 -2.71 -3.80 5.90
N ALA A 158 -2.09 -4.28 4.81
CA ALA A 158 -2.80 -4.77 3.64
C ALA A 158 -3.68 -5.99 3.98
N LEU A 159 -3.20 -6.90 4.84
CA LEU A 159 -3.96 -8.06 5.29
C LEU A 159 -5.20 -7.66 6.12
N LEU A 160 -5.08 -6.64 6.98
CA LEU A 160 -6.23 -6.12 7.72
C LEU A 160 -7.25 -5.45 6.81
N CYS A 161 -6.79 -4.72 5.78
CA CYS A 161 -7.67 -4.14 4.77
C CYS A 161 -8.44 -5.21 3.98
N ASP A 162 -7.88 -6.41 3.81
CA ASP A 162 -8.51 -7.51 3.09
C ASP A 162 -9.73 -8.09 3.81
N ILE A 163 -9.87 -7.90 5.13
CA ILE A 163 -11.04 -8.34 5.91
C ILE A 163 -12.32 -7.71 5.35
N GLN A 164 -12.29 -6.42 5.04
CA GLN A 164 -13.45 -5.70 4.45
C GLN A 164 -13.65 -6.03 2.96
N ASP A 165 -12.66 -6.63 2.31
CA ASP A 165 -12.68 -6.95 0.88
C ASP A 165 -13.07 -8.42 0.60
N VAL A 166 -13.37 -9.23 1.62
CA VAL A 166 -13.71 -10.66 1.48
C VAL A 166 -14.87 -10.92 0.50
N GLN A 167 -15.97 -10.17 0.60
CA GLN A 167 -17.13 -10.37 -0.28
C GLN A 167 -16.79 -10.06 -1.74
N TYR A 168 -16.01 -9.01 -1.97
CA TYR A 168 -15.53 -8.63 -3.30
C TYR A 168 -14.57 -9.66 -3.87
N ASP A 169 -13.59 -10.07 -3.06
CA ASP A 169 -12.58 -11.03 -3.47
C ASP A 169 -13.22 -12.38 -3.83
N LYS A 170 -14.19 -12.84 -3.03
CA LYS A 170 -15.02 -14.02 -3.37
C LYS A 170 -15.78 -13.83 -4.70
N GLY A 171 -16.39 -12.66 -4.91
CA GLY A 171 -17.09 -12.32 -6.16
C GLY A 171 -16.19 -12.31 -7.40
N CYS A 172 -14.91 -11.98 -7.23
CA CYS A 172 -13.89 -12.03 -8.29
C CYS A 172 -13.22 -13.41 -8.42
N GLY A 173 -13.68 -14.43 -7.69
CA GLY A 173 -13.06 -15.77 -7.67
C GLY A 173 -11.67 -15.79 -7.03
N CYS A 174 -11.35 -14.79 -6.23
CA CYS A 174 -10.09 -14.66 -5.49
C CYS A 174 -10.23 -15.26 -4.10
N ILE A 175 -9.25 -16.07 -3.72
CA ILE A 175 -9.22 -16.71 -2.41
C ILE A 175 -8.12 -16.06 -1.56
N THR A 176 -8.52 -15.16 -0.68
CA THR A 176 -7.63 -14.48 0.28
C THR A 176 -7.64 -15.15 1.65
N LEU A 177 -6.64 -14.86 2.49
CA LEU A 177 -6.57 -15.40 3.86
C LEU A 177 -7.83 -15.10 4.69
N PRO A 178 -8.39 -13.86 4.69
CA PRO A 178 -9.60 -13.58 5.46
C PRO A 178 -10.83 -14.30 4.90
N ALA A 179 -10.80 -14.77 3.64
CA ALA A 179 -11.87 -15.59 3.08
C ALA A 179 -11.85 -17.06 3.54
N ARG A 180 -10.71 -17.55 4.06
CA ARG A 180 -10.51 -18.94 4.50
C ARG A 180 -10.39 -19.11 6.02
N THR A 181 -10.21 -18.03 6.76
CA THR A 181 -9.94 -18.07 8.20
C THR A 181 -10.89 -17.15 8.96
N THR A 182 -10.88 -17.24 10.29
CA THR A 182 -11.64 -16.32 11.14
C THR A 182 -10.95 -14.95 11.17
N GLU A 183 -11.74 -13.90 11.46
CA GLU A 183 -11.21 -12.56 11.67
C GLU A 183 -10.12 -12.56 12.77
N SER A 184 -10.33 -13.29 13.86
CA SER A 184 -9.37 -13.43 14.96
C SER A 184 -8.02 -13.98 14.51
N THR A 185 -8.01 -15.00 13.65
CA THR A 185 -6.78 -15.57 13.09
C THR A 185 -6.07 -14.57 12.18
N THR A 186 -6.82 -13.81 11.39
CA THR A 186 -6.25 -12.75 10.55
C THR A 186 -5.56 -11.66 11.40
N TRP A 187 -6.19 -11.24 12.50
CA TRP A 187 -5.61 -10.30 13.46
C TRP A 187 -4.35 -10.85 14.13
N LEU A 188 -4.36 -12.13 14.54
CA LEU A 188 -3.19 -12.77 15.14
C LEU A 188 -2.01 -12.77 14.16
N ILE A 189 -2.25 -13.13 12.90
CA ILE A 189 -1.22 -13.13 11.85
C ILE A 189 -0.71 -11.72 11.60
N ALA A 190 -1.59 -10.72 11.45
CA ALA A 190 -1.19 -9.33 11.28
C ALA A 190 -0.39 -8.81 12.48
N SER A 191 -0.73 -9.23 13.71
CA SER A 191 0.02 -8.90 14.93
C SER A 191 1.43 -9.49 14.91
N ALA A 192 1.54 -10.78 14.58
CA ALA A 192 2.83 -11.47 14.46
C ALA A 192 3.72 -10.81 13.40
N MET A 193 3.15 -10.47 12.23
CA MET A 193 3.86 -9.73 11.19
C MET A 193 4.35 -8.36 11.69
N ASN A 194 3.53 -7.60 12.42
CA ASN A 194 3.96 -6.32 12.99
C ASN A 194 5.11 -6.46 13.99
N ILE A 195 5.06 -7.48 14.85
CA ILE A 195 6.16 -7.78 15.79
C ILE A 195 7.44 -8.09 15.00
N ILE A 196 7.36 -8.97 14.00
CA ILE A 196 8.51 -9.35 13.16
C ILE A 196 9.08 -8.12 12.42
N GLY A 197 8.20 -7.29 11.84
CA GLY A 197 8.60 -6.07 11.15
C GLY A 197 9.27 -5.05 12.08
N ALA A 198 8.75 -4.87 13.30
CA ALA A 198 9.35 -4.03 14.31
C ALA A 198 10.73 -4.56 14.75
N CYS A 199 10.88 -5.87 14.94
CA CYS A 199 12.18 -6.49 15.23
C CYS A 199 13.20 -6.22 14.12
N PHE A 200 12.83 -6.34 12.85
CA PHE A 200 13.73 -6.01 11.74
C PHE A 200 14.17 -4.54 11.76
N LEU A 201 13.26 -3.61 12.07
CA LEU A 201 13.60 -2.19 12.18
C LEU A 201 14.52 -1.89 13.37
N TRP A 202 14.36 -2.61 14.48
CA TRP A 202 15.27 -2.51 15.63
C TRP A 202 16.71 -2.85 15.24
N PHE A 203 16.92 -3.92 14.46
CA PHE A 203 18.25 -4.34 14.02
C PHE A 203 18.95 -3.37 13.06
N VAL A 204 18.24 -2.43 12.44
CA VAL A 204 18.78 -1.51 11.43
C VAL A 204 19.36 -0.23 12.05
N GLY A 205 19.20 -0.01 13.36
CA GLY A 205 19.81 1.12 14.06
C GLY A 205 19.03 1.59 15.27
N GLU A 206 18.48 0.65 16.06
CA GLU A 206 17.64 0.96 17.24
C GLU A 206 16.46 1.87 16.89
N SER A 207 15.95 1.75 15.66
CA SER A 207 14.96 2.69 15.13
C SER A 207 13.69 2.69 15.98
N ILE A 208 13.38 3.84 16.58
CA ILE A 208 12.15 4.03 17.36
C ILE A 208 10.88 3.83 16.51
N VAL A 209 11.01 3.87 15.18
CA VAL A 209 9.90 3.67 14.24
C VAL A 209 9.23 2.32 14.40
N GLY A 210 10.01 1.24 14.58
CA GLY A 210 9.46 -0.08 14.82
C GLY A 210 8.59 -0.13 16.08
N TRP A 211 9.04 0.54 17.15
CA TRP A 211 8.31 0.65 18.41
C TRP A 211 7.06 1.49 18.30
N ILE A 212 7.13 2.67 17.67
CA ILE A 212 5.96 3.53 17.47
C ILE A 212 4.91 2.81 16.63
N ALA A 213 5.32 2.15 15.54
CA ALA A 213 4.42 1.35 14.72
C ALA A 213 3.76 0.24 15.53
N LEU A 214 4.51 -0.47 16.38
CA LEU A 214 4.00 -1.53 17.24
C LEU A 214 3.03 -0.99 18.31
N LEU A 215 3.33 0.14 18.94
CA LEU A 215 2.49 0.76 19.98
C LEU A 215 1.17 1.29 19.43
N ILE A 216 1.15 1.78 18.18
CA ILE A 216 -0.07 2.27 17.53
C ILE A 216 -0.93 1.10 17.01
N PHE A 217 -0.33 -0.06 16.72
CA PHE A 217 -1.05 -1.18 16.12
C PHE A 217 -2.27 -1.69 16.93
N PRO A 218 -2.20 -1.86 18.27
CA PRO A 218 -3.36 -2.24 19.09
C PRO A 218 -4.56 -1.29 18.96
N ILE A 219 -4.34 -0.02 18.65
CA ILE A 219 -5.43 0.95 18.46
C ILE A 219 -6.34 0.50 17.32
N LEU A 220 -5.79 -0.12 16.26
CA LEU A 220 -6.57 -0.66 15.13
C LEU A 220 -7.58 -1.71 15.60
N PHE A 221 -7.22 -2.56 16.57
CA PHE A 221 -8.11 -3.57 17.11
C PHE A 221 -9.29 -2.96 17.88
N ILE A 222 -9.05 -1.84 18.59
CA ILE A 222 -10.09 -1.11 19.34
C ILE A 222 -11.07 -0.45 18.35
N VAL A 223 -10.56 0.19 17.30
CA VAL A 223 -11.38 0.93 16.32
C VAL A 223 -11.98 0.05 15.21
N ARG A 224 -11.76 -1.27 15.24
CA ARG A 224 -12.21 -2.20 14.19
C ARG A 224 -13.71 -2.17 13.91
N LYS A 225 -14.53 -1.79 14.91
CA LYS A 225 -16.00 -1.71 14.81
C LYS A 225 -16.50 -0.54 13.95
N TYR A 226 -15.63 0.42 13.66
CA TYR A 226 -15.95 1.58 12.83
C TYR A 226 -15.55 1.29 11.37
N ASP A 227 -14.63 2.09 10.81
CA ASP A 227 -14.10 1.93 9.47
C ASP A 227 -12.61 1.56 9.52
N LEU A 228 -12.33 0.28 9.82
CA LEU A 228 -10.99 -0.27 10.00
C LEU A 228 -9.99 0.22 8.94
N ARG A 229 -10.40 0.24 7.67
CA ARG A 229 -9.54 0.63 6.56
C ARG A 229 -9.05 2.07 6.66
N MET A 230 -9.89 3.01 7.11
CA MET A 230 -9.47 4.40 7.27
C MET A 230 -8.37 4.52 8.32
N PHE A 231 -8.50 3.79 9.42
CA PHE A 231 -7.52 3.80 10.50
C PHE A 231 -6.22 3.10 10.10
N VAL A 232 -6.30 2.03 9.31
CA VAL A 232 -5.13 1.38 8.71
C VAL A 232 -4.40 2.36 7.77
N ASP A 233 -5.13 3.02 6.86
CA ASP A 233 -4.57 3.99 5.91
C ASP A 233 -3.94 5.21 6.63
N LEU A 234 -4.40 5.56 7.85
CA LEU A 234 -3.88 6.65 8.68
C LEU A 234 -2.71 6.26 9.59
N ARG A 235 -2.46 4.95 9.79
CA ARG A 235 -1.48 4.46 10.75
C ARG A 235 -0.07 4.94 10.42
N LEU A 236 0.44 4.61 9.23
CA LEU A 236 1.81 5.00 8.84
C LEU A 236 1.98 6.52 8.65
N PRO A 237 0.98 7.27 8.14
CA PRO A 237 1.01 8.73 8.22
C PRO A 237 1.18 9.26 9.64
N LEU A 238 0.48 8.70 10.62
CA LEU A 238 0.61 9.09 12.02
C LEU A 238 2.01 8.76 12.56
N VAL A 239 2.55 7.57 12.25
CA VAL A 239 3.93 7.19 12.63
C VAL A 239 4.94 8.18 12.05
N ALA A 240 4.79 8.56 10.78
CA ALA A 240 5.68 9.52 10.10
C ALA A 240 5.67 10.89 10.77
N VAL A 241 4.49 11.39 11.15
CA VAL A 241 4.32 12.67 11.84
C VAL A 241 4.91 12.61 13.25
N ILE A 242 4.65 11.54 14.02
CA ILE A 242 5.23 11.39 15.37
C ILE A 242 6.75 11.38 15.29
N LEU A 243 7.32 10.63 14.34
CA LEU A 243 8.77 10.57 14.15
C LEU A 243 9.35 11.92 13.72
N TRP A 244 8.62 12.71 12.95
CA TRP A 244 9.07 14.06 12.55
C TRP A 244 9.13 15.04 13.74
N LEU A 245 8.33 14.81 14.78
CA LEU A 245 8.25 15.66 15.96
C LEU A 245 9.24 15.27 17.07
N LEU A 246 9.90 14.11 16.95
CA LEU A 246 10.92 13.62 17.87
C LEU A 246 12.33 14.00 17.38
#